data_AF-A0A960T140-F1
#
_entry.id   AF-A0A960T140-F1
#
_cell.length_a   1.000
_cell.length_b   1.000
_cell.length_c   1.000
_cell.angle_alpha   90.00
_cell.angle_beta   90.00
_cell.angle_gamma   90.00
#
_symmetry.space_group_name_H-M   'P 1'
#
loop_
_entity.id
_entity.type
_entity.pdbx_description
1 polymer ?
#
loop_
_entity_poly.entity_id
_entity_poly.type
_entity_poly.pdbx_seq_one_letter_code
_entity_poly.pdbx_strand_id
1 'polypeptide(L)'
;MKPKSRSSRSFVGSVVTCVAVVSLTSVNRVHASSWTGGAADNDWDNTSNWDSNPSGGLGAVNNLTNIPIITSDNTVVANDVNIADSPGTTGQIDIVSGKLSYNYWSKIGDWDGNATLNIGDTSGSGGTFSGLDLGSGSYSANIANNNNNLMVGLYQSTGVINMNTTGTLDTIGLWIAPNNQSGGGTFNLDAGTVNVSGDMQVGSDFWGAGTSSNGHFNMSGGTVNVDNVLTIGRLSNTVNSGTSDMTVNGGTVNVENNLVVGFNGLGGTTAKLIVDGSSAVVNVGSTTARWLLVGQWDTTNATLEVKSGGKVNLNSGTDLRLAENGNTGTLSVLVDNATVQGSDDGNGDLSYLKGGNSGAIITIQNNGQIKGISGGHDTWNGKTIVKSGGVLEAQWIAGAGSAGGLYLDGGTVRAMGDQTGFINFWGGSSEAYISANGATIDNAGFNISVTGNDNGLLEDPASTGGGLTLIGSGTTTLANTSTYTGDTIVSAGTLIVSGALGSTDVTVSSGATIGGPGSL
;
A
#
# COMPACT_ATOMS: atom_id res chain seq x y z
N MET A 1 39.30 9.23 29.11
CA MET A 1 40.59 8.49 29.14
C MET A 1 40.40 7.15 28.47
N LYS A 2 41.25 6.81 27.48
CA LYS A 2 41.20 5.57 26.68
C LYS A 2 41.35 4.30 27.54
N PRO A 3 40.71 3.16 27.20
CA PRO A 3 41.19 1.85 27.59
C PRO A 3 42.32 1.41 26.64
N LYS A 4 43.44 0.95 27.21
CA LYS A 4 44.57 0.32 26.49
C LYS A 4 44.34 -1.18 26.35
N SER A 5 44.77 -1.68 25.19
CA SER A 5 44.73 -3.05 24.69
C SER A 5 45.34 -4.12 25.61
N ARG A 6 44.87 -5.37 25.44
CA ARG A 6 45.69 -6.56 25.67
C ARG A 6 45.65 -7.46 24.44
N SER A 7 46.83 -7.61 23.87
CA SER A 7 47.21 -8.42 22.72
C SER A 7 47.29 -9.91 23.05
N SER A 8 47.13 -10.67 21.97
CA SER A 8 47.26 -12.11 21.76
C SER A 8 48.62 -12.73 22.09
N ARG A 9 48.61 -14.05 22.33
CA ARG A 9 49.52 -15.15 21.89
C ARG A 9 49.18 -16.41 22.74
N SER A 10 48.67 -17.51 22.18
CA SER A 10 49.30 -18.52 21.30
C SER A 10 49.34 -19.86 22.06
N PHE A 11 48.69 -20.90 21.55
CA PHE A 11 49.28 -22.23 21.61
C PHE A 11 48.89 -23.05 20.38
N VAL A 12 49.93 -23.46 19.65
CA VAL A 12 49.90 -24.32 18.48
C VAL A 12 49.80 -25.77 18.96
N GLY A 13 48.85 -26.53 18.43
CA GLY A 13 48.71 -27.96 18.65
C GLY A 13 48.36 -28.64 17.33
N SER A 14 49.37 -29.18 16.66
CA SER A 14 49.25 -29.96 15.44
C SER A 14 48.51 -31.27 15.70
N VAL A 15 47.36 -31.47 15.07
CA VAL A 15 46.75 -32.80 14.89
C VAL A 15 46.67 -33.08 13.40
N VAL A 16 47.53 -34.00 12.95
CA VAL A 16 47.50 -34.57 11.60
C VAL A 16 46.21 -35.38 11.48
N THR A 17 45.26 -34.88 10.69
CA THR A 17 44.07 -35.64 10.30
C THR A 17 44.28 -36.11 8.87
N CYS A 18 44.33 -37.43 8.66
CA CYS A 18 44.30 -38.02 7.33
C CYS A 18 43.00 -37.60 6.63
N VAL A 19 43.11 -36.71 5.65
CA VAL A 19 42.02 -36.42 4.72
C VAL A 19 41.92 -37.61 3.77
N ALA A 20 40.96 -38.49 4.02
CA ALA A 20 40.45 -39.35 2.96
C ALA A 20 39.83 -38.43 1.92
N VAL A 21 40.52 -38.23 0.79
CA VAL A 21 39.93 -37.64 -0.41
C VAL A 21 38.92 -38.66 -0.93
N VAL A 22 37.73 -38.66 -0.33
CA VAL A 22 36.55 -39.11 -1.05
C VAL A 22 36.38 -38.07 -2.14
N SER A 23 36.67 -38.46 -3.38
CA SER A 23 36.17 -37.76 -4.54
C SER A 23 34.66 -37.66 -4.36
N LEU A 24 34.18 -36.53 -3.83
CA LEU A 24 32.86 -36.04 -4.15
C LEU A 24 32.90 -35.89 -5.67
N THR A 25 32.50 -36.95 -6.37
CA THR A 25 32.00 -36.80 -7.73
C THR A 25 31.03 -35.64 -7.61
N SER A 26 31.33 -34.53 -8.29
CA SER A 26 30.40 -33.44 -8.47
C SER A 26 29.04 -34.07 -8.67
N VAL A 27 28.13 -33.93 -7.70
CA VAL A 27 26.73 -34.13 -7.99
C VAL A 27 26.53 -33.10 -9.09
N ASN A 28 26.37 -33.57 -10.34
CA ASN A 28 26.10 -32.69 -11.44
C ASN A 28 24.92 -31.85 -10.94
N ARG A 29 25.13 -30.54 -10.75
CA ARG A 29 24.00 -29.63 -10.82
C ARG A 29 23.32 -30.05 -12.11
N VAL A 30 22.06 -30.51 -12.04
CA VAL A 30 21.28 -30.77 -13.24
C VAL A 30 21.46 -29.50 -14.06
N HIS A 31 22.18 -29.62 -15.17
CA HIS A 31 22.56 -28.48 -15.98
C HIS A 31 21.26 -27.77 -16.35
N ALA A 32 21.23 -26.44 -16.25
CA ALA A 32 20.06 -25.70 -16.71
C ALA A 32 19.80 -26.11 -18.17
N SER A 33 18.60 -26.57 -18.45
CA SER A 33 18.17 -26.80 -19.82
C SER A 33 17.92 -25.45 -20.44
N SER A 34 18.74 -25.07 -21.42
CA SER A 34 18.72 -23.74 -22.00
C SER A 34 17.88 -23.72 -23.27
N TRP A 35 17.03 -22.71 -23.40
CA TRP A 35 16.38 -22.41 -24.66
C TRP A 35 17.43 -22.00 -25.70
N THR A 36 17.40 -22.68 -26.84
CA THR A 36 18.33 -22.46 -27.96
C THR A 36 17.63 -21.90 -29.19
N GLY A 37 16.31 -22.08 -29.29
CA GLY A 37 15.56 -21.71 -30.50
C GLY A 37 15.98 -22.49 -31.74
N GLY A 38 16.50 -23.70 -31.57
CA GLY A 38 17.13 -24.46 -32.66
C GLY A 38 16.16 -25.05 -33.69
N ALA A 39 14.86 -25.13 -33.40
CA ALA A 39 13.86 -25.63 -34.34
C ALA A 39 13.33 -24.52 -35.28
N ALA A 40 12.51 -24.92 -36.26
CA ALA A 40 11.87 -24.00 -37.19
C ALA A 40 10.62 -23.31 -36.61
N ASP A 41 10.29 -23.62 -35.36
CA ASP A 41 9.17 -23.05 -34.60
C ASP A 41 9.66 -22.40 -33.31
N ASN A 42 8.74 -21.76 -32.61
CA ASN A 42 8.97 -21.12 -31.32
C ASN A 42 8.22 -21.85 -30.19
N ASP A 43 7.84 -23.10 -30.40
CA ASP A 43 6.99 -23.84 -29.48
C ASP A 43 7.78 -24.28 -28.23
N TRP A 44 7.29 -23.89 -27.05
CA TRP A 44 7.86 -24.27 -25.76
C TRP A 44 8.00 -25.78 -25.59
N ASP A 45 7.01 -26.53 -26.07
CA ASP A 45 6.95 -27.99 -25.92
C ASP A 45 7.80 -28.74 -26.93
N ASN A 46 8.30 -28.07 -27.97
CA ASN A 46 9.24 -28.67 -28.90
C ASN A 46 10.62 -28.81 -28.24
N THR A 47 10.93 -30.01 -27.73
CA THR A 47 12.20 -30.32 -27.08
C THR A 47 13.46 -30.05 -27.93
N SER A 48 13.33 -29.89 -29.26
CA SER A 48 14.45 -29.49 -30.13
C SER A 48 14.79 -27.99 -30.05
N ASN A 49 13.93 -27.17 -29.44
CA ASN A 49 14.25 -25.80 -29.07
C ASN A 49 15.10 -25.69 -27.79
N TRP A 50 15.37 -26.82 -27.12
CA TRP A 50 16.15 -26.87 -25.90
C TRP A 50 17.47 -27.63 -26.12
N ASP A 51 18.52 -27.26 -25.38
CA ASP A 51 19.78 -28.03 -25.38
C ASP A 51 19.63 -29.41 -24.70
N SER A 52 18.58 -29.56 -23.89
CA SER A 52 18.20 -30.75 -23.13
C SER A 52 16.76 -30.58 -22.64
N ASN A 53 16.05 -31.68 -22.35
CA ASN A 53 14.65 -31.60 -21.91
C ASN A 53 14.55 -30.93 -20.52
N PRO A 54 13.86 -29.78 -20.37
CA PRO A 54 13.75 -29.07 -19.10
C PRO A 54 12.75 -29.71 -18.12
N SER A 55 11.98 -30.73 -18.54
CA SER A 55 10.94 -31.34 -17.71
C SER A 55 11.50 -31.89 -16.39
N GLY A 56 10.96 -31.43 -15.27
CA GLY A 56 11.47 -31.81 -13.93
C GLY A 56 12.86 -31.24 -13.59
N GLY A 57 13.38 -30.31 -14.39
CA GLY A 57 14.64 -29.60 -14.17
C GLY A 57 14.45 -28.08 -14.21
N LEU A 58 15.55 -27.34 -14.35
CA LEU A 58 15.53 -25.89 -14.55
C LEU A 58 15.46 -25.59 -16.04
N GLY A 59 14.41 -24.88 -16.48
CA GLY A 59 14.33 -24.31 -17.82
C GLY A 59 14.82 -22.86 -17.82
N ALA A 60 15.89 -22.56 -18.54
CA ALA A 60 16.49 -21.23 -18.63
C ALA A 60 16.30 -20.63 -20.03
N VAL A 61 15.77 -19.42 -20.09
CA VAL A 61 15.53 -18.65 -21.31
C VAL A 61 16.44 -17.44 -21.31
N ASN A 62 17.63 -17.61 -21.90
CA ASN A 62 18.70 -16.63 -21.95
C ASN A 62 19.14 -16.40 -23.39
N ASN A 63 19.50 -15.16 -23.74
CA ASN A 63 20.15 -14.80 -25.00
C ASN A 63 19.42 -15.36 -26.23
N LEU A 64 18.31 -14.72 -26.58
CA LEU A 64 17.38 -15.22 -27.57
C LEU A 64 17.88 -15.09 -29.02
N THR A 65 17.82 -16.20 -29.76
CA THR A 65 17.79 -16.24 -31.23
C THR A 65 16.36 -16.07 -31.75
N ASN A 66 15.39 -16.63 -31.02
CA ASN A 66 13.94 -16.49 -31.16
C ASN A 66 13.27 -16.45 -29.78
N ILE A 67 11.99 -16.09 -29.72
CA ILE A 67 11.21 -15.97 -28.47
C ILE A 67 10.32 -17.21 -28.33
N PRO A 68 10.34 -17.94 -27.20
CA PRO A 68 9.35 -18.96 -26.89
C PRO A 68 7.92 -18.40 -26.90
N ILE A 69 7.01 -19.05 -27.62
CA ILE A 69 5.60 -18.66 -27.72
C ILE A 69 4.73 -19.82 -27.22
N ILE A 70 3.86 -19.53 -26.25
CA ILE A 70 2.89 -20.47 -25.71
C ILE A 70 1.52 -20.13 -26.29
N THR A 71 0.93 -21.12 -27.00
CA THR A 71 -0.42 -21.04 -27.57
C THR A 71 -1.36 -22.16 -27.11
N SER A 72 -0.83 -23.15 -26.39
CA SER A 72 -1.56 -24.25 -25.76
C SER A 72 -0.92 -24.59 -24.42
N ASP A 73 -1.64 -25.31 -23.56
CA ASP A 73 -1.11 -25.76 -22.27
C ASP A 73 0.18 -26.56 -22.45
N ASN A 74 1.23 -26.19 -21.72
CA ASN A 74 2.52 -26.84 -21.83
C ASN A 74 2.49 -28.27 -21.28
N THR A 75 3.07 -29.18 -22.04
CA THR A 75 3.34 -30.57 -21.64
C THR A 75 4.75 -30.75 -21.10
N VAL A 76 5.68 -29.88 -21.52
CA VAL A 76 7.03 -29.77 -20.97
C VAL A 76 6.99 -28.87 -19.74
N VAL A 77 6.88 -29.50 -18.56
CA VAL A 77 6.76 -28.80 -17.26
C VAL A 77 8.10 -28.76 -16.54
N ALA A 78 8.75 -27.60 -16.55
CA ALA A 78 9.96 -27.37 -15.79
C ALA A 78 9.66 -27.30 -14.28
N ASN A 79 10.65 -27.69 -13.48
CA ASN A 79 10.59 -27.45 -12.05
C ASN A 79 10.71 -25.96 -11.76
N ASP A 80 11.74 -25.34 -12.32
CA ASP A 80 11.98 -23.91 -12.20
C ASP A 80 12.02 -23.29 -13.61
N VAL A 81 11.53 -22.06 -13.74
CA VAL A 81 11.59 -21.28 -14.98
C VAL A 81 12.38 -20.00 -14.73
N ASN A 82 13.49 -19.84 -15.42
CA ASN A 82 14.33 -18.65 -15.34
C ASN A 82 14.35 -17.93 -16.68
N ILE A 83 14.13 -16.61 -16.67
CA ILE A 83 14.28 -15.74 -17.82
C ILE A 83 15.38 -14.74 -17.50
N ALA A 84 16.42 -14.68 -18.34
CA ALA A 84 17.60 -13.85 -18.15
C ALA A 84 18.22 -13.99 -16.75
N ASP A 85 18.86 -15.12 -16.45
CA ASP A 85 19.35 -15.47 -15.10
C ASP A 85 20.86 -15.31 -14.87
N SER A 86 21.53 -14.59 -15.77
CA SER A 86 22.96 -14.32 -15.64
C SER A 86 23.37 -12.97 -16.24
N PRO A 87 24.56 -12.45 -15.85
CA PRO A 87 24.95 -11.10 -16.25
C PRO A 87 25.04 -10.93 -17.77
N GLY A 88 24.48 -9.82 -18.25
CA GLY A 88 24.49 -9.46 -19.67
C GLY A 88 23.54 -10.28 -20.54
N THR A 89 22.66 -11.09 -19.93
CA THR A 89 21.63 -11.83 -20.67
C THR A 89 20.35 -11.05 -20.83
N THR A 90 19.68 -11.25 -21.96
CA THR A 90 18.29 -10.82 -22.18
C THR A 90 17.43 -12.05 -22.45
N GLY A 91 16.21 -12.07 -21.93
CA GLY A 91 15.28 -13.17 -22.11
C GLY A 91 13.83 -12.67 -22.21
N GLN A 92 13.02 -13.40 -22.95
CA GLN A 92 11.60 -13.10 -23.13
C GLN A 92 10.81 -14.40 -23.28
N ILE A 93 9.60 -14.46 -22.74
CA ILE A 93 8.60 -15.50 -23.03
C ILE A 93 7.27 -14.81 -23.34
N ASP A 94 6.58 -15.28 -24.38
CA ASP A 94 5.26 -14.77 -24.77
C ASP A 94 4.19 -15.87 -24.57
N ILE A 95 3.22 -15.62 -23.69
CA ILE A 95 2.08 -16.50 -23.44
C ILE A 95 0.83 -15.87 -24.06
N VAL A 96 0.54 -16.24 -25.30
CA VAL A 96 -0.56 -15.68 -26.09
C VAL A 96 -1.90 -16.37 -25.74
N SER A 97 -1.87 -17.69 -25.66
CA SER A 97 -3.01 -18.54 -25.27
C SER A 97 -2.54 -19.81 -24.57
N GLY A 98 -3.46 -20.54 -23.95
CA GLY A 98 -3.11 -21.72 -23.15
C GLY A 98 -2.39 -21.35 -21.84
N LYS A 99 -1.75 -22.33 -21.22
CA LYS A 99 -1.17 -22.20 -19.89
C LYS A 99 0.30 -22.63 -19.85
N LEU A 100 1.19 -21.77 -19.38
CA LEU A 100 2.54 -22.17 -18.99
C LEU A 100 2.59 -22.46 -17.48
N SER A 101 2.85 -23.72 -17.17
CA SER A 101 2.91 -24.28 -15.81
C SER A 101 4.34 -24.63 -15.40
N TYR A 102 4.70 -24.36 -14.14
CA TYR A 102 5.99 -24.67 -13.53
C TYR A 102 5.82 -25.18 -12.09
N ASN A 103 6.78 -25.94 -11.53
CA ASN A 103 6.56 -26.63 -10.24
C ASN A 103 7.01 -25.91 -8.98
N TYR A 104 8.03 -25.06 -9.03
CA TYR A 104 8.55 -24.36 -7.85
C TYR A 104 8.83 -22.89 -8.18
N TRP A 105 10.05 -22.52 -8.56
CA TRP A 105 10.45 -21.12 -8.66
C TRP A 105 10.35 -20.61 -10.09
N SER A 106 9.90 -19.38 -10.23
CA SER A 106 10.02 -18.64 -11.49
C SER A 106 10.76 -17.33 -11.24
N LYS A 107 11.76 -17.03 -12.06
CA LYS A 107 12.53 -15.79 -11.99
C LYS A 107 12.49 -15.06 -13.32
N ILE A 108 11.94 -13.86 -13.30
CA ILE A 108 11.90 -12.94 -14.42
C ILE A 108 12.99 -11.89 -14.15
N GLY A 109 14.22 -12.20 -14.57
CA GLY A 109 15.41 -11.42 -14.29
C GLY A 109 16.10 -11.88 -13.00
N ASP A 110 17.35 -12.32 -13.12
CA ASP A 110 18.25 -12.65 -12.01
C ASP A 110 19.70 -12.24 -12.38
N TRP A 111 20.55 -11.95 -11.39
CA TRP A 111 21.98 -11.63 -11.55
C TRP A 111 22.33 -10.71 -12.74
N ASP A 112 21.88 -9.44 -12.71
CA ASP A 112 22.05 -8.44 -13.80
C ASP A 112 21.36 -8.77 -15.15
N GLY A 113 20.53 -9.80 -15.24
CA GLY A 113 19.78 -10.12 -16.47
C GLY A 113 18.65 -9.14 -16.77
N ASN A 114 18.20 -9.08 -18.02
CA ASN A 114 17.03 -8.30 -18.45
C ASN A 114 15.94 -9.21 -19.00
N ALA A 115 14.84 -9.34 -18.28
CA ALA A 115 13.78 -10.30 -18.59
C ALA A 115 12.44 -9.64 -18.86
N THR A 116 11.70 -10.19 -19.81
CA THR A 116 10.30 -9.86 -20.05
C THR A 116 9.44 -11.11 -20.08
N LEU A 117 8.32 -11.10 -19.38
CA LEU A 117 7.26 -12.11 -19.51
C LEU A 117 5.99 -11.42 -19.99
N ASN A 118 5.54 -11.75 -21.19
CA ASN A 118 4.29 -11.23 -21.73
C ASN A 118 3.19 -12.29 -21.58
N ILE A 119 2.06 -11.88 -21.01
CA ILE A 119 0.86 -12.71 -20.83
C ILE A 119 -0.29 -11.97 -21.51
N GLY A 120 -0.45 -12.22 -22.81
CA GLY A 120 -1.31 -11.43 -23.68
C GLY A 120 -0.93 -11.64 -25.15
N ASP A 121 -1.71 -11.08 -26.05
CA ASP A 121 -1.40 -11.12 -27.47
C ASP A 121 -0.34 -10.06 -27.80
N THR A 122 0.85 -10.53 -28.22
CA THR A 122 1.99 -9.67 -28.56
C THR A 122 1.97 -9.19 -30.01
N SER A 123 1.01 -9.64 -30.82
CA SER A 123 0.91 -9.27 -32.24
C SER A 123 0.30 -7.89 -32.47
N GLY A 124 -0.38 -7.32 -31.47
CA GLY A 124 -0.93 -5.98 -31.51
C GLY A 124 -0.70 -5.19 -30.22
N SER A 125 -1.41 -4.08 -30.06
CA SER A 125 -1.19 -3.12 -28.97
C SER A 125 -2.51 -2.58 -28.42
N GLY A 126 -2.72 -2.73 -27.12
CA GLY A 126 -3.97 -2.28 -26.50
C GLY A 126 -3.84 -1.84 -25.04
N GLY A 127 -3.26 -2.70 -24.19
CA GLY A 127 -3.16 -2.48 -22.76
C GLY A 127 -2.49 -1.15 -22.37
N THR A 128 -3.03 -0.48 -21.36
CA THR A 128 -2.57 0.85 -20.93
C THR A 128 -1.13 0.81 -20.40
N PHE A 129 -0.76 -0.22 -19.65
CA PHE A 129 0.57 -0.39 -19.07
C PHE A 129 1.40 -1.48 -19.74
N SER A 130 0.77 -2.60 -20.09
CA SER A 130 1.42 -3.75 -20.71
C SER A 130 1.79 -3.51 -22.17
N GLY A 131 1.03 -2.65 -22.87
CA GLY A 131 1.15 -2.44 -24.31
C GLY A 131 0.72 -3.64 -25.16
N LEU A 132 0.18 -4.71 -24.56
CA LEU A 132 -0.24 -5.93 -25.25
C LEU A 132 -1.70 -5.86 -25.70
N ASP A 133 -2.07 -6.54 -26.78
CA ASP A 133 -3.48 -6.84 -27.06
C ASP A 133 -4.00 -7.94 -26.13
N LEU A 134 -5.33 -8.06 -26.02
CA LEU A 134 -5.97 -8.99 -25.10
C LEU A 134 -5.75 -10.45 -25.55
N GLY A 135 -4.98 -11.21 -24.78
CA GLY A 135 -4.79 -12.65 -24.98
C GLY A 135 -5.71 -13.54 -24.15
N SER A 136 -5.41 -14.84 -24.14
CA SER A 136 -6.04 -15.84 -23.27
C SER A 136 -5.04 -16.70 -22.49
N GLY A 137 -3.76 -16.30 -22.54
CA GLY A 137 -2.66 -16.96 -21.86
C GLY A 137 -2.80 -16.94 -20.34
N SER A 138 -2.31 -17.98 -19.69
CA SER A 138 -2.20 -18.09 -18.23
C SER A 138 -0.80 -18.51 -17.81
N TYR A 139 -0.33 -18.02 -16.66
CA TYR A 139 0.96 -18.39 -16.07
C TYR A 139 0.78 -18.90 -14.65
N SER A 140 1.16 -20.14 -14.38
CA SER A 140 0.71 -20.79 -13.14
C SER A 140 1.76 -21.67 -12.52
N ALA A 141 2.03 -21.38 -11.26
CA ALA A 141 2.70 -22.32 -10.39
C ALA A 141 1.81 -23.54 -10.14
N ASN A 142 2.41 -24.73 -10.09
CA ASN A 142 1.80 -25.90 -9.49
C ASN A 142 1.79 -25.74 -7.96
N ILE A 143 0.78 -25.03 -7.47
CA ILE A 143 0.62 -24.64 -6.05
C ILE A 143 0.54 -25.82 -5.07
N ALA A 144 0.38 -27.06 -5.55
CA ALA A 144 0.40 -28.25 -4.70
C ALA A 144 1.75 -28.48 -3.99
N ASN A 145 2.83 -27.82 -4.47
CA ASN A 145 4.18 -28.03 -3.97
C ASN A 145 4.58 -27.11 -2.80
N ASN A 146 3.72 -26.16 -2.38
CA ASN A 146 3.93 -25.25 -1.24
C ASN A 146 5.24 -24.42 -1.25
N ASN A 147 5.94 -24.31 -2.38
CA ASN A 147 7.21 -23.59 -2.49
C ASN A 147 7.32 -22.82 -3.81
N ASN A 148 6.21 -22.20 -4.21
CA ASN A 148 6.07 -21.57 -5.51
C ASN A 148 6.23 -20.06 -5.44
N ASN A 149 7.43 -19.58 -5.74
CA ASN A 149 7.74 -18.15 -5.72
C ASN A 149 7.96 -17.63 -7.13
N LEU A 150 7.27 -16.55 -7.47
CA LEU A 150 7.52 -15.75 -8.66
C LEU A 150 8.30 -14.51 -8.27
N MET A 151 9.51 -14.36 -8.82
CA MET A 151 10.39 -13.22 -8.58
C MET A 151 10.53 -12.41 -9.86
N VAL A 152 10.47 -11.08 -9.74
CA VAL A 152 10.55 -10.15 -10.87
C VAL A 152 11.61 -9.11 -10.57
N GLY A 153 12.75 -9.15 -11.25
CA GLY A 153 13.85 -8.20 -11.06
C GLY A 153 14.65 -8.46 -9.77
N LEU A 154 15.21 -9.66 -9.62
CA LEU A 154 16.03 -10.03 -8.46
C LEU A 154 17.45 -9.43 -8.53
N TYR A 155 17.97 -8.94 -7.39
CA TYR A 155 19.30 -8.33 -7.28
C TYR A 155 19.50 -7.10 -8.17
N GLN A 156 20.44 -7.16 -9.12
CA GLN A 156 20.76 -6.07 -10.05
C GLN A 156 19.95 -6.13 -11.35
N SER A 157 19.14 -7.17 -11.53
CA SER A 157 18.44 -7.44 -12.78
C SER A 157 17.28 -6.47 -13.03
N THR A 158 16.82 -6.45 -14.27
CA THR A 158 15.55 -5.82 -14.66
C THR A 158 14.57 -6.92 -15.04
N GLY A 159 13.46 -7.01 -14.32
CA GLY A 159 12.36 -7.93 -14.62
C GLY A 159 11.10 -7.17 -14.96
N VAL A 160 10.43 -7.57 -16.04
CA VAL A 160 9.14 -6.99 -16.45
C VAL A 160 8.13 -8.10 -16.71
N ILE A 161 6.96 -8.01 -16.08
CA ILE A 161 5.76 -8.76 -16.46
C ILE A 161 4.78 -7.79 -17.10
N ASN A 162 4.29 -8.13 -18.29
CA ASN A 162 3.22 -7.42 -18.98
C ASN A 162 2.02 -8.36 -19.12
N MET A 163 0.87 -7.99 -18.58
CA MET A 163 -0.31 -8.85 -18.56
C MET A 163 -1.55 -8.11 -19.08
N ASN A 164 -2.12 -8.62 -20.16
CA ASN A 164 -3.42 -8.24 -20.69
C ASN A 164 -4.09 -9.50 -21.26
N THR A 165 -4.82 -10.22 -20.40
CA THR A 165 -5.35 -11.53 -20.75
C THR A 165 -6.73 -11.76 -20.15
N THR A 166 -7.46 -12.71 -20.70
CA THR A 166 -8.66 -13.31 -20.07
C THR A 166 -8.31 -14.45 -19.10
N GLY A 167 -7.05 -14.90 -19.09
CA GLY A 167 -6.53 -15.96 -18.22
C GLY A 167 -6.09 -15.49 -16.84
N THR A 168 -5.26 -16.32 -16.19
CA THR A 168 -4.80 -16.12 -14.81
C THR A 168 -3.28 -16.09 -14.66
N LEU A 169 -2.81 -15.41 -13.62
CA LEU A 169 -1.49 -15.62 -13.04
C LEU A 169 -1.68 -16.21 -11.63
N ASP A 170 -1.21 -17.42 -11.39
CA ASP A 170 -1.36 -18.10 -10.09
C ASP A 170 0.00 -18.42 -9.47
N THR A 171 0.23 -17.97 -8.23
CA THR A 171 1.46 -18.22 -7.48
C THR A 171 1.21 -18.31 -5.97
N ILE A 172 2.19 -18.79 -5.20
CA ILE A 172 2.15 -18.70 -3.73
C ILE A 172 2.75 -17.37 -3.28
N GLY A 173 4.00 -17.09 -3.67
CA GLY A 173 4.65 -15.81 -3.42
C GLY A 173 4.80 -15.00 -4.71
N LEU A 174 4.54 -13.69 -4.64
CA LEU A 174 4.85 -12.75 -5.72
C LEU A 174 5.77 -11.65 -5.21
N TRP A 175 7.03 -11.70 -5.64
CA TRP A 175 8.11 -10.81 -5.19
C TRP A 175 8.59 -9.94 -6.33
N ILE A 176 8.24 -8.66 -6.30
CA ILE A 176 8.69 -7.67 -7.28
C ILE A 176 9.86 -6.88 -6.68
N ALA A 177 10.95 -6.80 -7.43
CA ALA A 177 12.24 -6.26 -7.02
C ALA A 177 12.80 -6.80 -5.68
N PRO A 178 12.83 -8.13 -5.45
CA PRO A 178 13.40 -8.68 -4.24
C PRO A 178 14.93 -8.52 -4.19
N ASN A 179 15.46 -8.19 -3.01
CA ASN A 179 16.89 -7.98 -2.74
C ASN A 179 17.54 -7.00 -3.72
N ASN A 180 16.81 -5.96 -4.13
CA ASN A 180 17.23 -5.08 -5.19
C ASN A 180 18.55 -4.35 -4.83
N GLN A 181 19.51 -4.39 -5.75
CA GLN A 181 20.82 -3.73 -5.62
C GLN A 181 21.07 -2.71 -6.73
N SER A 182 20.46 -2.95 -7.89
CA SER A 182 20.46 -2.13 -9.11
C SER A 182 19.31 -2.62 -10.01
N GLY A 183 18.92 -1.90 -11.06
CA GLY A 183 17.80 -2.32 -11.91
C GLY A 183 16.45 -2.20 -11.18
N GLY A 184 15.57 -3.20 -11.33
CA GLY A 184 14.25 -3.18 -10.70
C GLY A 184 13.29 -4.25 -11.23
N GLY A 185 12.10 -4.29 -10.63
CA GLY A 185 11.03 -5.19 -11.03
C GLY A 185 9.77 -4.40 -11.35
N THR A 186 9.12 -4.72 -12.47
CA THR A 186 7.87 -4.10 -12.89
C THR A 186 6.84 -5.16 -13.24
N PHE A 187 5.62 -5.00 -12.73
CA PHE A 187 4.47 -5.77 -13.21
C PHE A 187 3.38 -4.80 -13.68
N ASN A 188 3.11 -4.83 -14.97
CA ASN A 188 2.01 -4.12 -15.63
C ASN A 188 0.81 -5.06 -15.85
N LEU A 189 -0.36 -4.70 -15.31
CA LEU A 189 -1.61 -5.46 -15.40
C LEU A 189 -2.73 -4.57 -16.00
N ASP A 190 -3.23 -4.95 -17.17
CA ASP A 190 -4.37 -4.27 -17.80
C ASP A 190 -5.66 -5.10 -17.76
N ALA A 191 -5.55 -6.43 -17.82
CA ALA A 191 -6.66 -7.35 -17.67
C ALA A 191 -6.19 -8.73 -17.21
N GLY A 192 -7.11 -9.50 -16.64
CA GLY A 192 -6.88 -10.86 -16.13
C GLY A 192 -7.00 -10.94 -14.62
N THR A 193 -6.76 -12.13 -14.07
CA THR A 193 -6.79 -12.37 -12.62
C THR A 193 -5.42 -12.81 -12.12
N VAL A 194 -4.89 -12.13 -11.10
CA VAL A 194 -3.67 -12.51 -10.39
C VAL A 194 -4.06 -13.08 -9.03
N ASN A 195 -3.72 -14.34 -8.76
CA ASN A 195 -3.96 -15.00 -7.48
C ASN A 195 -2.64 -15.29 -6.78
N VAL A 196 -2.47 -14.71 -5.59
CA VAL A 196 -1.32 -14.90 -4.71
C VAL A 196 -1.83 -15.53 -3.42
N SER A 197 -1.64 -16.85 -3.30
CA SER A 197 -2.15 -17.61 -2.13
C SER A 197 -1.34 -17.40 -0.84
N GLY A 198 -0.19 -16.74 -0.96
CA GLY A 198 0.63 -16.28 0.15
C GLY A 198 0.81 -14.76 0.12
N ASP A 199 2.05 -14.33 0.27
CA ASP A 199 2.41 -12.93 0.34
C ASP A 199 2.71 -12.34 -1.03
N MET A 200 2.34 -11.07 -1.19
CA MET A 200 2.78 -10.24 -2.31
C MET A 200 3.65 -9.10 -1.77
N GLN A 201 4.82 -8.89 -2.37
CA GLN A 201 5.68 -7.75 -2.04
C GLN A 201 6.09 -6.97 -3.28
N VAL A 202 5.93 -5.66 -3.21
CA VAL A 202 6.36 -4.71 -4.23
C VAL A 202 7.54 -3.91 -3.68
N GLY A 203 8.74 -4.28 -4.12
CA GLY A 203 9.99 -3.88 -3.49
C GLY A 203 10.20 -4.59 -2.16
N SER A 204 11.19 -5.47 -2.10
CA SER A 204 11.49 -6.22 -0.88
C SER A 204 12.97 -6.50 -0.70
N ASP A 205 13.37 -6.76 0.53
CA ASP A 205 14.69 -7.29 0.87
C ASP A 205 14.57 -8.70 1.46
N PHE A 206 14.05 -9.62 0.65
CA PHE A 206 13.61 -10.95 1.07
C PHE A 206 14.69 -11.80 1.77
N TRP A 207 15.97 -11.65 1.39
CA TRP A 207 17.13 -12.35 1.95
C TRP A 207 18.11 -11.43 2.68
N GLY A 208 17.83 -10.12 2.81
CA GLY A 208 18.72 -9.19 3.50
C GLY A 208 19.96 -8.79 2.69
N ALA A 209 19.86 -8.80 1.37
CA ALA A 209 20.97 -8.49 0.45
C ALA A 209 20.72 -7.23 -0.40
N GLY A 210 19.57 -6.58 -0.23
CA GLY A 210 19.18 -5.37 -0.93
C GLY A 210 19.91 -4.13 -0.43
N THR A 211 20.19 -3.21 -1.35
CA THR A 211 20.74 -1.88 -1.09
C THR A 211 19.83 -0.76 -1.59
N SER A 212 18.90 -1.08 -2.48
CA SER A 212 17.87 -0.19 -3.01
C SER A 212 16.50 -0.87 -3.04
N SER A 213 15.45 -0.09 -3.25
CA SER A 213 14.08 -0.59 -3.41
C SER A 213 13.48 0.02 -4.68
N ASN A 214 13.29 -0.79 -5.73
CA ASN A 214 12.81 -0.30 -7.04
C ASN A 214 11.81 -1.29 -7.66
N GLY A 215 10.71 -1.54 -6.95
CA GLY A 215 9.62 -2.42 -7.37
C GLY A 215 8.38 -1.63 -7.74
N HIS A 216 7.79 -1.93 -8.90
CA HIS A 216 6.64 -1.21 -9.43
C HIS A 216 5.53 -2.18 -9.82
N PHE A 217 4.30 -1.91 -9.40
CA PHE A 217 3.11 -2.62 -9.86
C PHE A 217 2.11 -1.61 -10.42
N ASN A 218 1.80 -1.71 -11.70
CA ASN A 218 0.90 -0.79 -12.41
C ASN A 218 -0.35 -1.55 -12.86
N MET A 219 -1.52 -1.04 -12.54
CA MET A 219 -2.79 -1.70 -12.82
C MET A 219 -3.80 -0.75 -13.43
N SER A 220 -4.32 -1.07 -14.62
CA SER A 220 -5.42 -0.30 -15.26
C SER A 220 -6.75 -1.07 -15.28
N GLY A 221 -6.71 -2.38 -14.99
CA GLY A 221 -7.88 -3.26 -14.94
C GLY A 221 -7.53 -4.64 -14.39
N GLY A 222 -8.49 -5.57 -14.43
CA GLY A 222 -8.33 -6.93 -13.89
C GLY A 222 -8.60 -7.04 -12.39
N THR A 223 -8.16 -8.15 -11.80
CA THR A 223 -8.31 -8.46 -10.37
C THR A 223 -7.03 -9.03 -9.80
N VAL A 224 -6.63 -8.58 -8.62
CA VAL A 224 -5.52 -9.13 -7.83
C VAL A 224 -6.08 -9.63 -6.50
N ASN A 225 -5.85 -10.90 -6.18
CA ASN A 225 -6.23 -11.51 -4.91
C ASN A 225 -4.96 -11.90 -4.15
N VAL A 226 -4.82 -11.39 -2.93
CA VAL A 226 -3.72 -11.71 -2.02
C VAL A 226 -4.29 -12.30 -0.75
N ASP A 227 -4.11 -13.61 -0.58
CA ASP A 227 -4.70 -14.36 0.55
C ASP A 227 -3.98 -14.07 1.87
N ASN A 228 -2.75 -13.54 1.82
CA ASN A 228 -1.99 -13.13 3.00
C ASN A 228 -1.61 -11.64 2.95
N VAL A 229 -0.36 -11.29 3.27
CA VAL A 229 0.05 -9.90 3.43
C VAL A 229 0.48 -9.32 2.07
N LEU A 230 -0.05 -8.15 1.75
CA LEU A 230 0.50 -7.30 0.69
C LEU A 230 1.38 -6.23 1.32
N THR A 231 2.66 -6.15 0.94
CA THR A 231 3.56 -5.09 1.39
C THR A 231 4.19 -4.35 0.21
N ILE A 232 4.19 -3.02 0.27
CA ILE A 232 4.94 -2.17 -0.66
C ILE A 232 6.11 -1.60 0.13
N GLY A 233 7.35 -1.88 -0.29
CA GLY A 233 8.56 -1.53 0.44
C GLY A 233 8.76 -2.38 1.71
N ARG A 234 8.94 -3.69 1.55
CA ARG A 234 9.30 -4.60 2.65
C ARG A 234 10.81 -4.73 2.82
N LEU A 235 11.43 -3.72 3.42
CA LEU A 235 12.89 -3.57 3.37
C LEU A 235 13.59 -4.08 4.64
N SER A 236 14.91 -3.97 4.66
CA SER A 236 15.74 -4.17 5.84
C SER A 236 16.43 -2.86 6.23
N ASN A 237 17.18 -2.88 7.33
CA ASN A 237 17.96 -1.74 7.80
C ASN A 237 19.25 -1.49 6.98
N THR A 238 19.45 -2.16 5.86
CA THR A 238 20.55 -1.87 4.91
C THR A 238 20.08 -1.08 3.69
N VAL A 239 18.77 -1.04 3.44
CA VAL A 239 18.20 -0.37 2.26
C VAL A 239 17.96 1.10 2.57
N ASN A 240 18.60 1.99 1.80
CA ASN A 240 18.61 3.44 2.07
C ASN A 240 18.26 4.31 0.85
N SER A 241 17.80 3.70 -0.24
CA SER A 241 17.47 4.42 -1.47
C SER A 241 16.38 3.70 -2.27
N GLY A 242 15.76 4.44 -3.19
CA GLY A 242 14.78 3.93 -4.14
C GLY A 242 13.33 4.17 -3.72
N THR A 243 12.44 3.94 -4.67
CA THR A 243 10.99 4.03 -4.48
C THR A 243 10.36 2.73 -4.95
N SER A 244 9.50 2.16 -4.11
CA SER A 244 8.58 1.11 -4.56
C SER A 244 7.15 1.59 -4.48
N ASP A 245 6.37 1.25 -5.50
CA ASP A 245 5.00 1.72 -5.63
C ASP A 245 4.07 0.70 -6.25
N MET A 246 2.82 0.77 -5.82
CA MET A 246 1.69 0.13 -6.46
C MET A 246 0.71 1.21 -6.90
N THR A 247 0.43 1.26 -8.20
CA THR A 247 -0.52 2.17 -8.82
C THR A 247 -1.71 1.38 -9.35
N VAL A 248 -2.91 1.71 -8.87
CA VAL A 248 -4.19 1.12 -9.26
C VAL A 248 -5.04 2.22 -9.89
N ASN A 249 -5.07 2.28 -11.22
CA ASN A 249 -5.91 3.20 -11.99
C ASN A 249 -7.27 2.60 -12.37
N GLY A 250 -7.41 1.28 -12.28
CA GLY A 250 -8.67 0.58 -12.49
C GLY A 250 -8.59 -0.88 -12.07
N GLY A 251 -9.74 -1.52 -11.89
CA GLY A 251 -9.85 -2.90 -11.43
C GLY A 251 -9.84 -3.03 -9.91
N THR A 252 -9.60 -4.24 -9.41
CA THR A 252 -9.77 -4.55 -7.98
C THR A 252 -8.58 -5.27 -7.38
N VAL A 253 -8.08 -4.80 -6.23
CA VAL A 253 -7.10 -5.51 -5.40
C VAL A 253 -7.79 -5.94 -4.10
N ASN A 254 -7.76 -7.24 -3.80
CA ASN A 254 -8.29 -7.82 -2.57
C ASN A 254 -7.12 -8.32 -1.71
N VAL A 255 -7.06 -7.89 -0.45
CA VAL A 255 -6.04 -8.31 0.52
C VAL A 255 -6.74 -8.89 1.74
N GLU A 256 -6.55 -10.17 1.99
CA GLU A 256 -7.24 -10.89 3.08
C GLU A 256 -6.54 -10.73 4.44
N ASN A 257 -5.26 -10.32 4.43
CA ASN A 257 -4.52 -9.95 5.63
C ASN A 257 -4.17 -8.44 5.64
N ASN A 258 -3.12 -8.06 6.35
CA ASN A 258 -2.68 -6.68 6.43
C ASN A 258 -2.16 -6.18 5.07
N LEU A 259 -2.44 -4.92 4.78
CA LEU A 259 -1.82 -4.17 3.71
C LEU A 259 -0.83 -3.18 4.32
N VAL A 260 0.43 -3.24 3.90
CA VAL A 260 1.49 -2.40 4.48
C VAL A 260 2.16 -1.57 3.39
N VAL A 261 2.16 -0.25 3.58
CA VAL A 261 2.90 0.71 2.75
C VAL A 261 4.06 1.22 3.58
N GLY A 262 5.28 0.78 3.26
CA GLY A 262 6.50 1.10 4.00
C GLY A 262 6.59 0.35 5.31
N PHE A 263 7.27 -0.81 5.31
CA PHE A 263 7.37 -1.68 6.49
C PHE A 263 8.64 -1.50 7.31
N ASN A 264 9.74 -1.13 6.65
CA ASN A 264 11.05 -0.92 7.23
C ASN A 264 11.93 -0.20 6.21
N GLY A 265 13.12 0.23 6.62
CA GLY A 265 14.13 0.84 5.75
C GLY A 265 14.67 2.16 6.28
N LEU A 266 15.82 2.56 5.73
CA LEU A 266 16.50 3.78 6.12
C LEU A 266 16.05 4.99 5.30
N GLY A 267 16.37 6.18 5.80
CA GLY A 267 16.08 7.45 5.14
C GLY A 267 16.63 7.47 3.71
N GLY A 268 15.80 7.94 2.78
CA GLY A 268 16.05 7.88 1.34
C GLY A 268 15.23 6.82 0.60
N THR A 269 14.57 5.91 1.34
CA THR A 269 13.57 4.99 0.79
C THR A 269 12.16 5.57 0.82
N THR A 270 11.36 5.24 -0.19
CA THR A 270 9.94 5.61 -0.27
C THR A 270 9.07 4.42 -0.68
N ALA A 271 7.93 4.25 -0.03
CA ALA A 271 6.89 3.29 -0.41
C ALA A 271 5.57 4.01 -0.71
N LYS A 272 4.89 3.64 -1.81
CA LYS A 272 3.65 4.33 -2.22
C LYS A 272 2.55 3.36 -2.63
N LEU A 273 1.34 3.62 -2.16
CA LEU A 273 0.12 3.07 -2.75
C LEU A 273 -0.68 4.22 -3.36
N ILE A 274 -0.99 4.12 -4.64
CA ILE A 274 -1.74 5.11 -5.41
C ILE A 274 -2.99 4.41 -5.97
N VAL A 275 -4.18 4.88 -5.59
CA VAL A 275 -5.48 4.42 -6.08
C VAL A 275 -6.12 5.59 -6.81
N ASP A 276 -6.04 5.62 -8.14
CA ASP A 276 -6.30 6.82 -8.94
C ASP A 276 -7.16 6.51 -10.16
N GLY A 277 -8.47 6.42 -9.94
CA GLY A 277 -9.45 6.20 -11.00
C GLY A 277 -10.78 5.70 -10.45
N SER A 278 -11.89 6.06 -11.12
CA SER A 278 -13.24 5.78 -10.61
C SER A 278 -13.62 4.30 -10.59
N SER A 279 -12.88 3.46 -11.33
CA SER A 279 -13.00 2.00 -11.32
C SER A 279 -11.94 1.31 -10.45
N ALA A 280 -11.04 2.07 -9.81
CA ALA A 280 -9.98 1.53 -8.96
C ALA A 280 -10.52 1.24 -7.55
N VAL A 281 -10.39 -0.03 -7.12
CA VAL A 281 -10.86 -0.48 -5.82
C VAL A 281 -9.76 -1.29 -5.12
N VAL A 282 -9.48 -0.96 -3.85
CA VAL A 282 -8.65 -1.77 -2.96
C VAL A 282 -9.49 -2.19 -1.76
N ASN A 283 -9.58 -3.49 -1.51
CA ASN A 283 -10.29 -4.07 -0.37
C ASN A 283 -9.28 -4.69 0.59
N VAL A 284 -9.42 -4.41 1.88
CA VAL A 284 -8.57 -4.99 2.94
C VAL A 284 -9.45 -5.68 3.98
N GLY A 285 -9.09 -6.90 4.36
CA GLY A 285 -9.68 -7.66 5.47
C GLY A 285 -11.15 -8.04 5.27
N SER A 286 -11.46 -8.90 4.29
CA SER A 286 -12.85 -9.21 3.92
C SER A 286 -13.72 -9.75 5.07
N THR A 287 -13.15 -10.57 5.96
CA THR A 287 -13.90 -11.32 7.00
C THR A 287 -13.40 -11.11 8.43
N THR A 288 -12.20 -10.57 8.61
CA THR A 288 -11.59 -10.37 9.93
C THR A 288 -10.89 -9.02 9.96
N ALA A 289 -10.89 -8.35 11.12
CA ALA A 289 -10.17 -7.10 11.30
C ALA A 289 -8.68 -7.25 10.93
N ARG A 290 -8.22 -6.38 10.03
CA ARG A 290 -6.83 -6.24 9.59
C ARG A 290 -6.39 -4.80 9.76
N TRP A 291 -5.21 -4.50 9.22
CA TRP A 291 -4.67 -3.15 9.20
C TRP A 291 -4.21 -2.79 7.79
N LEU A 292 -4.55 -1.57 7.38
CA LEU A 292 -3.82 -0.80 6.40
C LEU A 292 -2.80 0.07 7.14
N LEU A 293 -1.52 -0.27 7.03
CA LEU A 293 -0.43 0.47 7.64
C LEU A 293 0.25 1.39 6.63
N VAL A 294 0.52 2.63 7.01
CA VAL A 294 1.35 3.58 6.26
C VAL A 294 2.52 4.00 7.16
N GLY A 295 3.67 3.38 6.92
CA GLY A 295 4.85 3.49 7.75
C GLY A 295 4.77 2.57 8.97
N GLN A 296 5.63 1.56 9.00
CA GLN A 296 5.95 0.73 10.14
C GLN A 296 7.48 0.73 10.30
N TRP A 297 7.99 0.85 11.52
CA TRP A 297 9.43 0.87 11.87
C TRP A 297 10.33 1.91 11.15
N ASP A 298 11.51 2.15 11.70
CA ASP A 298 12.61 2.93 11.10
C ASP A 298 12.21 4.29 10.49
N THR A 299 12.64 4.60 9.25
CA THR A 299 12.62 5.97 8.69
C THR A 299 12.14 6.05 7.25
N THR A 300 11.67 4.95 6.67
CA THR A 300 11.10 4.93 5.32
C THR A 300 9.91 5.88 5.22
N ASN A 301 9.90 6.70 4.17
CA ASN A 301 8.74 7.52 3.82
C ASN A 301 7.65 6.62 3.25
N ALA A 302 6.39 6.84 3.63
CA ALA A 302 5.27 6.07 3.12
C ALA A 302 4.08 6.95 2.79
N THR A 303 3.46 6.72 1.64
CA THR A 303 2.33 7.52 1.16
C THR A 303 1.20 6.65 0.65
N LEU A 304 -0.03 6.97 1.08
CA LEU A 304 -1.26 6.48 0.49
C LEU A 304 -1.95 7.65 -0.24
N GLU A 305 -2.20 7.51 -1.53
CA GLU A 305 -2.97 8.47 -2.32
C GLU A 305 -4.22 7.80 -2.87
N VAL A 306 -5.39 8.33 -2.55
CA VAL A 306 -6.68 7.87 -3.07
C VAL A 306 -7.33 9.04 -3.79
N LYS A 307 -7.47 8.94 -5.11
CA LYS A 307 -7.78 10.07 -5.99
C LYS A 307 -8.76 9.69 -7.09
N SER A 308 -9.34 10.72 -7.73
CA SER A 308 -10.08 10.59 -9.00
C SER A 308 -11.21 9.55 -9.01
N GLY A 309 -11.94 9.43 -7.90
CA GLY A 309 -13.03 8.49 -7.69
C GLY A 309 -12.62 7.11 -7.17
N GLY A 310 -11.32 6.89 -6.92
CA GLY A 310 -10.79 5.65 -6.37
C GLY A 310 -11.37 5.32 -4.99
N LYS A 311 -11.38 4.02 -4.66
CA LYS A 311 -11.94 3.52 -3.39
C LYS A 311 -10.97 2.62 -2.65
N VAL A 312 -10.84 2.86 -1.35
CA VAL A 312 -10.21 1.94 -0.40
C VAL A 312 -11.24 1.52 0.65
N ASN A 313 -11.56 0.24 0.69
CA ASN A 313 -12.51 -0.35 1.62
C ASN A 313 -11.75 -1.14 2.70
N LEU A 314 -11.97 -0.75 3.96
CA LEU A 314 -11.38 -1.34 5.15
C LEU A 314 -12.48 -2.15 5.85
N ASN A 315 -12.61 -3.42 5.48
CA ASN A 315 -13.75 -4.24 5.87
C ASN A 315 -13.55 -4.88 7.26
N SER A 316 -14.63 -5.41 7.86
CA SER A 316 -14.57 -6.23 9.07
C SER A 316 -13.83 -5.63 10.27
N GLY A 317 -13.88 -4.31 10.48
CA GLY A 317 -13.17 -3.68 11.61
C GLY A 317 -11.74 -3.24 11.27
N THR A 318 -11.36 -3.19 9.99
CA THR A 318 -9.98 -2.91 9.58
C THR A 318 -9.59 -1.46 9.84
N ASP A 319 -8.41 -1.25 10.43
CA ASP A 319 -7.89 0.08 10.75
C ASP A 319 -7.05 0.68 9.62
N LEU A 320 -6.98 2.01 9.58
CA LEU A 320 -5.90 2.75 8.93
C LEU A 320 -4.93 3.22 10.02
N ARG A 321 -3.64 2.87 9.91
CA ARG A 321 -2.64 3.23 10.92
C ARG A 321 -1.42 3.88 10.30
N LEU A 322 -0.90 4.90 10.96
CA LEU A 322 0.34 5.56 10.54
C LEU A 322 1.41 5.42 11.62
N ALA A 323 2.66 5.43 11.20
CA ALA A 323 3.83 5.45 12.07
C ALA A 323 3.90 4.32 13.11
N GLU A 324 3.37 3.14 12.77
CA GLU A 324 3.31 2.04 13.74
C GLU A 324 4.72 1.62 14.16
N ASN A 325 4.84 1.25 15.43
CA ASN A 325 6.09 0.81 16.03
C ASN A 325 7.26 1.82 15.85
N GLY A 326 6.96 3.11 15.85
CA GLY A 326 7.96 4.18 15.94
C GLY A 326 8.61 4.56 14.61
N ASN A 327 7.94 4.34 13.47
CA ASN A 327 8.41 4.91 12.21
C ASN A 327 8.46 6.45 12.30
N THR A 328 9.58 7.03 11.87
CA THR A 328 9.86 8.47 11.91
C THR A 328 10.04 9.09 10.52
N GLY A 329 9.72 8.36 9.46
CA GLY A 329 9.71 8.87 8.10
C GLY A 329 8.62 9.92 7.86
N THR A 330 8.64 10.52 6.67
CA THR A 330 7.54 11.37 6.20
C THR A 330 6.38 10.48 5.79
N LEU A 331 5.23 10.65 6.43
CA LEU A 331 4.05 9.82 6.22
C LEU A 331 2.88 10.68 5.76
N SER A 332 2.22 10.26 4.69
CA SER A 332 1.01 10.95 4.22
C SER A 332 -0.10 10.03 3.77
N VAL A 333 -1.34 10.48 4.02
CA VAL A 333 -2.55 9.97 3.38
C VAL A 333 -3.24 11.13 2.69
N LEU A 334 -3.53 11.00 1.40
CA LEU A 334 -4.31 11.95 0.63
C LEU A 334 -5.59 11.28 0.14
N VAL A 335 -6.73 11.92 0.39
CA VAL A 335 -8.03 11.55 -0.17
C VAL A 335 -8.57 12.75 -0.94
N ASP A 336 -8.53 12.67 -2.27
CA ASP A 336 -8.81 13.78 -3.19
C ASP A 336 -9.86 13.37 -4.22
N ASN A 337 -11.10 13.87 -4.10
CA ASN A 337 -12.22 13.43 -4.94
C ASN A 337 -12.39 11.89 -4.96
N ALA A 338 -12.24 11.24 -3.81
CA ALA A 338 -12.18 9.79 -3.69
C ALA A 338 -12.69 9.33 -2.31
N THR A 339 -12.68 8.02 -2.04
CA THR A 339 -13.26 7.49 -0.80
C THR A 339 -12.35 6.48 -0.10
N VAL A 340 -12.13 6.69 1.19
CA VAL A 340 -11.62 5.67 2.13
C VAL A 340 -12.73 5.39 3.14
N GLN A 341 -13.08 4.12 3.34
CA GLN A 341 -14.26 3.77 4.13
C GLN A 341 -14.14 2.45 4.87
N GLY A 342 -14.88 2.30 5.96
CA GLY A 342 -15.31 0.99 6.48
C GLY A 342 -16.20 0.23 5.49
N SER A 343 -16.51 -1.05 5.72
CA SER A 343 -17.46 -1.76 4.86
C SER A 343 -18.87 -1.16 4.99
N ASP A 344 -19.57 -1.06 3.86
CA ASP A 344 -20.93 -0.51 3.75
C ASP A 344 -22.01 -1.37 4.48
N ASP A 345 -21.62 -2.48 5.11
CA ASP A 345 -22.53 -3.47 5.71
C ASP A 345 -22.99 -3.12 7.14
N GLY A 346 -22.57 -1.97 7.68
CA GLY A 346 -22.86 -1.58 9.05
C GLY A 346 -22.24 -2.53 10.08
N ASN A 347 -21.22 -3.30 9.69
CA ASN A 347 -20.55 -4.30 10.53
C ASN A 347 -19.02 -4.33 10.33
N GLY A 348 -18.45 -3.56 9.41
CA GLY A 348 -17.01 -3.31 9.31
C GLY A 348 -16.70 -1.85 9.53
N ASP A 349 -16.44 -1.55 10.78
CA ASP A 349 -16.00 -0.25 11.21
C ASP A 349 -14.57 0.03 10.74
N LEU A 350 -14.30 1.23 10.21
CA LEU A 350 -12.96 1.78 10.35
C LEU A 350 -12.78 2.03 11.85
N SER A 351 -12.23 1.03 12.53
CA SER A 351 -12.28 0.98 13.99
C SER A 351 -11.37 2.03 14.60
N TYR A 352 -10.36 2.50 13.87
CA TYR A 352 -9.45 3.49 14.38
C TYR A 352 -8.50 4.10 13.35
N LEU A 353 -8.18 5.41 13.50
CA LEU A 353 -7.00 6.05 12.91
C LEU A 353 -5.85 6.16 13.94
N LYS A 354 -4.92 5.18 13.99
CA LYS A 354 -3.92 5.04 15.09
C LYS A 354 -2.57 5.64 14.69
N GLY A 355 -1.85 6.10 15.70
CA GLY A 355 -0.41 6.34 15.65
C GLY A 355 -0.04 7.73 15.14
N GLY A 356 0.89 7.79 14.20
CA GLY A 356 1.46 9.03 13.69
C GLY A 356 2.67 9.50 14.50
N ASN A 357 3.65 10.01 13.76
CA ASN A 357 4.70 10.86 14.29
C ASN A 357 4.29 12.33 14.07
N SER A 358 5.02 13.29 14.64
CA SER A 358 4.70 14.72 14.54
C SER A 358 4.67 15.27 13.10
N GLY A 359 5.24 14.55 12.14
CA GLY A 359 5.25 14.90 10.71
C GLY A 359 4.22 14.15 9.87
N ALA A 360 3.45 13.22 10.43
CA ALA A 360 2.43 12.48 9.69
C ALA A 360 1.23 13.38 9.34
N ILE A 361 0.76 13.32 8.10
CA ILE A 361 -0.34 14.17 7.61
C ILE A 361 -1.41 13.34 6.91
N ILE A 362 -2.67 13.58 7.24
CA ILE A 362 -3.83 13.13 6.48
C ILE A 362 -4.49 14.36 5.89
N THR A 363 -4.76 14.35 4.58
CA THR A 363 -5.45 15.43 3.88
C THR A 363 -6.68 14.88 3.18
N ILE A 364 -7.82 15.53 3.40
CA ILE A 364 -9.09 15.22 2.75
C ILE A 364 -9.54 16.46 1.99
N GLN A 365 -9.74 16.39 0.69
CA GLN A 365 -10.00 17.57 -0.15
C GLN A 365 -10.84 17.27 -1.40
N ASN A 366 -11.40 18.31 -2.02
CA ASN A 366 -12.09 18.27 -3.31
C ASN A 366 -13.11 17.11 -3.45
N ASN A 367 -14.06 16.99 -2.52
CA ASN A 367 -15.03 15.88 -2.44
C ASN A 367 -14.44 14.54 -1.98
N GLY A 368 -13.18 14.52 -1.52
CA GLY A 368 -12.60 13.40 -0.82
C GLY A 368 -13.37 13.10 0.46
N GLN A 369 -13.54 11.81 0.77
CA GLN A 369 -14.29 11.35 1.93
C GLN A 369 -13.51 10.27 2.67
N ILE A 370 -13.33 10.47 3.98
CA ILE A 370 -13.06 9.37 4.91
C ILE A 370 -14.33 9.16 5.73
N LYS A 371 -14.93 7.97 5.65
CA LYS A 371 -16.24 7.70 6.27
C LYS A 371 -16.29 6.33 6.97
N GLY A 372 -17.31 6.12 7.80
CA GLY A 372 -17.50 4.85 8.49
C GLY A 372 -16.55 4.63 9.68
N ILE A 373 -16.02 5.71 10.29
CA ILE A 373 -15.16 5.62 11.47
C ILE A 373 -16.03 5.43 12.71
N SER A 374 -16.04 4.25 13.33
CA SER A 374 -16.82 4.01 14.57
C SER A 374 -15.99 4.21 15.86
N GLY A 375 -14.69 3.94 15.80
CA GLY A 375 -13.77 4.21 16.89
C GLY A 375 -12.89 5.40 16.55
N GLY A 376 -12.94 6.41 17.41
CA GLY A 376 -12.36 7.71 17.16
C GLY A 376 -10.85 7.76 17.26
N HIS A 377 -10.36 8.96 16.98
CA HIS A 377 -9.00 9.42 17.25
C HIS A 377 -8.51 9.11 18.66
N ASP A 378 -7.45 8.35 18.88
CA ASP A 378 -6.80 8.32 20.20
C ASP A 378 -5.27 8.16 20.03
N THR A 379 -4.48 8.84 20.86
CA THR A 379 -3.00 8.94 20.78
C THR A 379 -2.36 9.45 19.48
N TRP A 380 -3.07 10.20 18.62
CA TRP A 380 -2.50 10.70 17.37
C TRP A 380 -1.55 11.88 17.54
N ASN A 381 -0.32 11.76 17.03
CA ASN A 381 0.66 12.86 17.04
C ASN A 381 0.76 13.63 15.72
N GLY A 382 0.06 13.20 14.67
CA GLY A 382 0.11 13.83 13.34
C GLY A 382 -0.94 14.93 13.13
N LYS A 383 -1.15 15.35 11.89
CA LYS A 383 -2.21 16.29 11.51
C LYS A 383 -3.26 15.61 10.64
N THR A 384 -4.53 15.82 10.95
CA THR A 384 -5.64 15.50 10.05
C THR A 384 -6.23 16.81 9.56
N ILE A 385 -6.10 17.08 8.26
CA ILE A 385 -6.49 18.34 7.62
C ILE A 385 -7.69 18.06 6.70
N VAL A 386 -8.84 18.64 7.03
CA VAL A 386 -10.04 18.57 6.19
C VAL A 386 -10.17 19.90 5.44
N LYS A 387 -9.78 19.88 4.17
CA LYS A 387 -9.78 21.07 3.31
C LYS A 387 -11.14 21.25 2.63
N SER A 388 -11.30 22.37 1.92
CA SER A 388 -12.49 22.65 1.10
C SER A 388 -12.96 21.45 0.28
N GLY A 389 -14.26 21.15 0.38
CA GLY A 389 -14.92 19.99 -0.23
C GLY A 389 -14.60 18.63 0.41
N GLY A 390 -13.60 18.53 1.29
CA GLY A 390 -13.29 17.31 2.02
C GLY A 390 -14.29 17.00 3.13
N VAL A 391 -14.52 15.72 3.38
CA VAL A 391 -15.43 15.23 4.44
C VAL A 391 -14.75 14.17 5.30
N LEU A 392 -14.75 14.40 6.60
CA LEU A 392 -14.42 13.39 7.62
C LEU A 392 -15.71 12.99 8.36
N GLU A 393 -16.21 11.79 8.11
CA GLU A 393 -17.40 11.25 8.74
C GLU A 393 -17.01 10.20 9.79
N ALA A 394 -17.42 10.43 11.03
CA ALA A 394 -17.03 9.62 12.18
C ALA A 394 -18.13 9.55 13.25
N GLN A 395 -18.04 8.56 14.13
CA GLN A 395 -18.82 8.51 15.37
C GLN A 395 -18.22 9.46 16.42
N TRP A 396 -16.89 9.62 16.46
CA TRP A 396 -16.18 10.58 17.30
C TRP A 396 -14.76 10.83 16.78
N ILE A 397 -14.22 12.00 17.09
CA ILE A 397 -12.89 12.48 16.74
C ILE A 397 -12.23 12.95 18.02
N ALA A 398 -11.06 12.42 18.32
CA ALA A 398 -10.52 12.54 19.65
C ALA A 398 -8.99 12.42 19.71
N GLY A 399 -8.41 12.63 20.88
CA GLY A 399 -7.03 12.24 21.15
C GLY A 399 -6.38 12.94 22.33
N ALA A 400 -5.25 12.39 22.74
CA ALA A 400 -4.38 12.92 23.79
C ALA A 400 -2.91 13.00 23.32
N GLY A 401 -2.72 13.25 22.02
CA GLY A 401 -1.41 13.29 21.40
C GLY A 401 -0.53 14.41 21.96
N SER A 402 0.77 14.23 21.80
CA SER A 402 1.77 15.22 22.18
C SER A 402 2.01 16.30 21.11
N ALA A 403 1.46 16.11 19.91
CA ALA A 403 1.59 17.01 18.76
C ALA A 403 0.40 16.87 17.80
N GLY A 404 0.18 17.88 16.96
CA GLY A 404 -0.76 17.80 15.85
C GLY A 404 -2.24 18.00 16.22
N GLY A 405 -3.17 17.28 15.60
CA GLY A 405 -4.61 17.44 15.86
C GLY A 405 -5.48 17.45 14.60
N LEU A 406 -6.72 17.92 14.77
CA LEU A 406 -7.67 18.15 13.68
C LEU A 406 -7.57 19.59 13.20
N TYR A 407 -7.45 19.79 11.89
CA TYR A 407 -7.41 21.11 11.25
C TYR A 407 -8.52 21.20 10.22
N LEU A 408 -9.44 22.12 10.41
CA LEU A 408 -10.56 22.37 9.49
C LEU A 408 -10.23 23.60 8.65
N ASP A 409 -10.02 23.38 7.36
CA ASP A 409 -9.60 24.40 6.39
C ASP A 409 -10.59 24.43 5.20
N GLY A 410 -11.85 24.71 5.51
CA GLY A 410 -12.99 24.73 4.59
C GLY A 410 -13.72 23.39 4.46
N GLY A 411 -13.26 22.37 5.18
CA GLY A 411 -13.83 21.02 5.15
C GLY A 411 -15.01 20.80 6.10
N THR A 412 -15.62 19.62 5.97
CA THR A 412 -16.74 19.17 6.82
C THR A 412 -16.34 18.02 7.71
N VAL A 413 -16.69 18.09 9.00
CA VAL A 413 -16.77 16.93 9.88
C VAL A 413 -18.24 16.54 10.05
N ARG A 414 -18.57 15.25 9.85
CA ARG A 414 -19.93 14.74 9.92
C ARG A 414 -20.09 13.66 10.97
N ALA A 415 -21.17 13.76 11.75
CA ALA A 415 -21.53 12.76 12.74
C ALA A 415 -22.22 11.55 12.12
N MET A 416 -21.92 10.36 12.64
CA MET A 416 -22.59 9.10 12.28
C MET A 416 -23.67 8.66 13.28
N GLY A 417 -23.77 9.32 14.43
CA GLY A 417 -24.70 8.97 15.49
C GLY A 417 -24.70 9.99 16.62
N ASP A 418 -25.63 9.84 17.56
CA ASP A 418 -25.63 10.62 18.80
C ASP A 418 -24.31 10.36 19.55
N GLN A 419 -23.59 11.43 19.89
CA GLN A 419 -22.33 11.29 20.58
C GLN A 419 -21.97 12.48 21.48
N THR A 420 -21.83 12.19 22.78
CA THR A 420 -21.18 13.13 23.70
C THR A 420 -19.68 13.06 23.49
N GLY A 421 -19.05 14.22 23.26
CA GLY A 421 -17.63 14.29 22.91
C GLY A 421 -17.37 13.79 21.50
N PHE A 422 -18.25 14.15 20.56
CA PHE A 422 -18.06 13.94 19.14
C PHE A 422 -16.73 14.51 18.65
N ILE A 423 -16.35 15.71 19.12
CA ILE A 423 -14.96 16.19 19.03
C ILE A 423 -14.48 16.32 20.47
N ASN A 424 -13.42 15.57 20.84
CA ASN A 424 -12.94 15.51 22.22
C ASN A 424 -11.42 15.28 22.31
N PHE A 425 -10.65 16.33 22.54
CA PHE A 425 -9.21 16.21 22.80
C PHE A 425 -8.91 16.38 24.30
N TRP A 426 -8.31 15.36 24.92
CA TRP A 426 -8.08 15.31 26.38
C TRP A 426 -6.58 15.26 26.73
N GLY A 427 -5.98 16.44 26.90
CA GLY A 427 -4.58 16.56 27.33
C GLY A 427 -3.56 16.40 26.20
N GLY A 428 -2.34 16.86 26.45
CA GLY A 428 -1.30 17.00 25.43
C GLY A 428 -1.43 18.30 24.63
N SER A 429 -0.73 18.40 23.50
CA SER A 429 -0.73 19.57 22.62
C SER A 429 -1.60 19.38 21.37
N SER A 430 -2.35 18.28 21.28
CA SER A 430 -3.26 18.01 20.16
C SER A 430 -4.63 18.64 20.40
N GLU A 431 -5.12 19.41 19.43
CA GLU A 431 -6.38 20.16 19.55
C GLU A 431 -7.20 20.11 18.24
N ALA A 432 -8.39 20.71 18.26
CA ALA A 432 -9.21 20.94 17.07
C ALA A 432 -9.12 22.41 16.67
N TYR A 433 -8.55 22.68 15.50
CA TYR A 433 -8.30 24.02 14.97
C TYR A 433 -9.19 24.34 13.77
N ILE A 434 -9.60 25.60 13.69
CA ILE A 434 -10.24 26.22 12.55
C ILE A 434 -9.20 27.12 11.86
N SER A 435 -8.90 26.79 10.60
CA SER A 435 -7.96 27.50 9.73
C SER A 435 -8.69 28.53 8.85
N ALA A 436 -7.95 29.21 7.97
CA ALA A 436 -8.40 30.37 7.21
C ALA A 436 -9.71 30.17 6.41
N ASN A 437 -9.94 28.97 5.88
CA ASN A 437 -11.15 28.69 5.09
C ASN A 437 -12.36 28.26 5.94
N GLY A 438 -12.23 28.26 7.27
CA GLY A 438 -13.31 27.95 8.21
C GLY A 438 -13.58 26.46 8.39
N ALA A 439 -14.65 26.15 9.11
CA ALA A 439 -15.05 24.80 9.44
C ALA A 439 -16.54 24.59 9.19
N THR A 440 -16.92 23.39 8.72
CA THR A 440 -18.31 22.94 8.76
C THR A 440 -18.45 21.75 9.71
N ILE A 441 -19.38 21.83 10.66
CA ILE A 441 -19.81 20.69 11.47
C ILE A 441 -21.22 20.30 11.03
N ASP A 442 -21.34 19.08 10.53
CA ASP A 442 -22.61 18.47 10.13
C ASP A 442 -23.04 17.47 11.19
N ASN A 443 -24.08 17.82 11.96
CA ASN A 443 -24.63 16.91 12.96
C ASN A 443 -25.45 15.78 12.34
N ALA A 444 -25.75 15.82 11.04
CA ALA A 444 -26.53 14.81 10.31
C ALA A 444 -27.87 14.41 10.97
N GLY A 445 -28.45 15.30 11.78
CA GLY A 445 -29.69 15.02 12.53
C GLY A 445 -29.48 14.47 13.94
N PHE A 446 -28.24 14.22 14.36
CA PHE A 446 -27.88 13.68 15.66
C PHE A 446 -27.59 14.76 16.71
N ASN A 447 -27.60 14.36 17.98
CA ASN A 447 -27.18 15.18 19.10
C ASN A 447 -25.71 14.89 19.40
N ILE A 448 -24.88 15.90 19.19
CA ILE A 448 -23.43 15.82 19.35
C ILE A 448 -22.90 16.91 20.29
N SER A 449 -21.72 16.70 20.86
CA SER A 449 -21.00 17.76 21.55
C SER A 449 -19.53 17.87 21.15
N VAL A 450 -19.05 19.11 21.11
CA VAL A 450 -17.62 19.44 21.06
C VAL A 450 -17.18 19.76 22.48
N THR A 451 -16.25 18.96 22.98
CA THR A 451 -15.73 19.01 24.34
C THR A 451 -14.21 18.80 24.32
N GLY A 452 -13.54 18.93 25.45
CA GLY A 452 -12.10 18.71 25.58
C GLY A 452 -11.61 18.99 27.00
N ASN A 453 -10.29 18.93 27.22
CA ASN A 453 -9.64 19.35 28.47
C ASN A 453 -9.53 20.88 28.52
N ASP A 454 -10.66 21.54 28.76
CA ASP A 454 -10.88 23.00 28.89
C ASP A 454 -11.00 23.82 27.60
N ASN A 455 -10.59 23.28 26.44
CA ASN A 455 -10.66 23.98 25.14
C ASN A 455 -11.86 23.55 24.28
N GLY A 456 -12.45 24.50 23.56
CA GLY A 456 -13.44 24.31 22.50
C GLY A 456 -12.79 24.18 21.13
N LEU A 457 -13.37 24.82 20.10
CA LEU A 457 -12.75 24.92 18.78
C LEU A 457 -11.79 26.11 18.76
N LEU A 458 -10.52 25.88 18.40
CA LEU A 458 -9.49 26.90 18.50
C LEU A 458 -9.18 27.53 17.15
N GLU A 459 -8.71 28.78 17.15
CA GLU A 459 -8.06 29.35 15.97
C GLU A 459 -6.74 28.63 15.70
N ASP A 460 -6.48 28.26 14.44
CA ASP A 460 -5.18 27.74 14.02
C ASP A 460 -4.12 28.86 14.08
N PRO A 461 -3.10 28.77 14.97
CA PRO A 461 -2.08 29.80 15.14
C PRO A 461 -1.21 30.04 13.90
N ALA A 462 -1.20 29.10 12.95
CA ALA A 462 -0.46 29.20 11.70
C ALA A 462 -1.29 29.78 10.53
N SER A 463 -2.53 30.22 10.79
CA SER A 463 -3.45 30.76 9.78
C SER A 463 -3.97 32.15 10.16
N THR A 464 -4.76 32.77 9.28
CA THR A 464 -5.45 34.04 9.56
C THR A 464 -6.77 33.87 10.34
N GLY A 465 -7.10 32.66 10.77
CA GLY A 465 -8.37 32.32 11.41
C GLY A 465 -9.55 32.23 10.44
N GLY A 466 -10.60 31.51 10.84
CA GLY A 466 -11.79 31.26 10.03
C GLY A 466 -13.06 31.10 10.87
N GLY A 467 -14.20 30.98 10.21
CA GLY A 467 -15.52 30.87 10.84
C GLY A 467 -16.01 29.44 11.03
N LEU A 468 -17.12 29.29 11.76
CA LEU A 468 -17.80 28.03 12.02
C LEU A 468 -19.17 28.03 11.33
N THR A 469 -19.43 27.03 10.49
CA THR A 469 -20.76 26.75 9.94
C THR A 469 -21.31 25.46 10.54
N LEU A 470 -22.56 25.50 11.00
CA LEU A 470 -23.29 24.34 11.51
C LEU A 470 -24.43 23.98 10.56
N ILE A 471 -24.49 22.71 10.18
CA ILE A 471 -25.55 22.14 9.35
C ILE A 471 -26.11 20.86 9.99
N GLY A 472 -27.21 20.35 9.41
CA GLY A 472 -27.94 19.20 9.93
C GLY A 472 -29.03 19.61 10.96
N SER A 473 -30.08 18.79 11.07
CA SER A 473 -31.28 19.14 11.87
C SER A 473 -31.17 18.82 13.36
N GLY A 474 -30.06 18.23 13.80
CA GLY A 474 -29.84 17.81 15.17
C GLY A 474 -29.37 18.94 16.09
N THR A 475 -28.74 18.56 17.20
CA THR A 475 -28.21 19.50 18.20
C THR A 475 -26.70 19.40 18.28
N THR A 476 -26.01 20.53 18.13
CA THR A 476 -24.57 20.64 18.40
C THR A 476 -24.35 21.41 19.69
N THR A 477 -23.75 20.79 20.70
CA THR A 477 -23.37 21.46 21.96
C THR A 477 -21.89 21.85 21.96
N LEU A 478 -21.57 23.13 22.09
CA LEU A 478 -20.22 23.61 22.36
C LEU A 478 -20.04 23.77 23.88
N ALA A 479 -19.31 22.84 24.48
CA ALA A 479 -19.22 22.75 25.95
C ALA A 479 -18.17 23.69 26.56
N ASN A 480 -17.11 23.98 25.81
CA ASN A 480 -15.94 24.76 26.25
C ASN A 480 -15.78 26.08 25.47
N THR A 481 -14.83 26.92 25.88
CA THR A 481 -14.51 28.19 25.22
C THR A 481 -13.80 27.95 23.88
N SER A 482 -14.36 28.48 22.81
CA SER A 482 -13.76 28.48 21.47
C SER A 482 -12.97 29.79 21.24
N THR A 483 -11.98 29.77 20.33
CA THR A 483 -11.13 30.95 20.04
C THR A 483 -11.06 31.31 18.56
N TYR A 484 -11.78 30.62 17.67
CA TYR A 484 -11.87 31.00 16.27
C TYR A 484 -12.43 32.43 16.10
N THR A 485 -12.06 33.10 15.00
CA THR A 485 -12.25 34.55 14.83
C THR A 485 -13.20 34.93 13.70
N GLY A 486 -13.60 33.98 12.85
CA GLY A 486 -14.60 34.22 11.80
C GLY A 486 -16.04 33.99 12.29
N ASP A 487 -17.01 34.30 11.42
CA ASP A 487 -18.45 34.21 11.69
C ASP A 487 -18.91 32.82 12.15
N THR A 488 -19.90 32.79 13.03
CA THR A 488 -20.64 31.59 13.42
C THR A 488 -21.98 31.58 12.70
N ILE A 489 -22.15 30.63 11.78
CA ILE A 489 -23.35 30.47 10.98
C ILE A 489 -24.09 29.20 11.42
N VAL A 490 -25.29 29.35 11.96
CA VAL A 490 -26.19 28.23 12.23
C VAL A 490 -27.19 28.13 11.08
N SER A 491 -26.90 27.26 10.11
CA SER A 491 -27.73 27.09 8.91
C SER A 491 -28.95 26.21 9.15
N ALA A 492 -28.84 25.22 10.04
CA ALA A 492 -29.93 24.32 10.43
C ALA A 492 -29.72 23.77 11.85
N GLY A 493 -30.77 23.20 12.43
CA GLY A 493 -30.72 22.54 13.74
C GLY A 493 -30.57 23.50 14.91
N THR A 494 -30.01 23.00 16.01
CA THR A 494 -29.81 23.75 17.25
C THR A 494 -28.35 23.80 17.65
N LEU A 495 -27.82 24.99 17.90
CA LEU A 495 -26.55 25.21 18.58
C LEU A 495 -26.81 25.51 20.06
N ILE A 496 -26.29 24.65 20.96
CA ILE A 496 -26.25 24.91 22.40
C ILE A 496 -24.85 25.36 22.81
N VAL A 497 -24.72 26.58 23.33
CA VAL A 497 -23.46 27.12 23.86
C VAL A 497 -23.49 27.00 25.37
N SER A 498 -22.67 26.11 25.94
CA SER A 498 -22.47 26.00 27.39
C SER A 498 -21.15 26.61 27.86
N GLY A 499 -20.17 26.71 26.95
CA GLY A 499 -18.91 27.43 27.14
C GLY A 499 -18.99 28.87 26.62
N ALA A 500 -18.14 29.21 25.66
CA ALA A 500 -18.18 30.49 24.96
C ALA A 500 -17.86 30.30 23.47
N LEU A 501 -18.50 31.09 22.62
CA LEU A 501 -18.05 31.23 21.23
C LEU A 501 -16.74 32.02 21.16
N GLY A 502 -16.08 31.96 19.99
CA GLY A 502 -14.95 32.83 19.70
C GLY A 502 -15.36 34.29 19.52
N SER A 503 -14.42 35.16 19.15
CA SER A 503 -14.74 36.55 18.81
C SER A 503 -15.43 36.59 17.44
N THR A 504 -16.75 36.45 17.42
CA THR A 504 -17.50 36.06 16.22
C THR A 504 -18.79 36.85 16.05
N ASP A 505 -19.17 37.13 14.80
CA ASP A 505 -20.54 37.54 14.48
C ASP A 505 -21.41 36.28 14.31
N VAL A 506 -22.62 36.28 14.88
CA VAL A 506 -23.53 35.13 14.85
C VAL A 506 -24.66 35.36 13.85
N THR A 507 -24.78 34.47 12.86
CA THR A 507 -25.91 34.42 11.93
C THR A 507 -26.71 33.15 12.15
N VAL A 508 -28.02 33.29 12.41
CA VAL A 508 -28.94 32.16 12.56
C VAL A 508 -29.96 32.18 11.41
N SER A 509 -29.96 31.12 10.60
CA SER A 509 -30.89 30.98 9.48
C SER A 509 -32.32 30.72 9.97
N SER A 510 -33.31 31.03 9.13
CA SER A 510 -34.72 30.75 9.45
C SER A 510 -34.93 29.27 9.77
N GLY A 511 -35.50 28.97 10.94
CA GLY A 511 -35.74 27.61 11.42
C GLY A 511 -34.58 26.97 12.18
N ALA A 512 -33.41 27.62 12.25
CA ALA A 512 -32.33 27.23 13.14
C ALA A 512 -32.48 27.90 14.52
N THR A 513 -31.85 27.33 15.55
CA THR A 513 -31.89 27.84 16.92
C THR A 513 -30.48 27.95 17.50
N ILE A 514 -30.23 29.01 18.26
CA ILE A 514 -29.07 29.12 19.16
C ILE A 514 -29.55 29.40 20.58
N GLY A 515 -28.89 28.81 21.58
CA GLY A 515 -29.18 29.07 22.99
C GLY A 515 -28.18 28.40 23.92
N GLY A 516 -28.45 28.40 25.22
CA GLY A 516 -27.59 27.77 26.23
C GLY A 516 -27.14 28.75 27.32
N PRO A 517 -26.50 28.24 28.39
CA PRO A 517 -26.07 29.06 29.54
C PRO A 517 -24.75 29.80 29.31
N GLY A 518 -24.05 29.52 28.22
CA GLY A 518 -22.74 30.08 27.88
C GLY A 518 -22.79 31.49 27.28
N SER A 519 -21.60 32.02 26.93
CA SER A 519 -21.45 33.32 26.29
C SER A 519 -21.50 33.20 24.77
N LEU A 520 -22.32 34.05 24.14
CA LEU A 520 -22.43 34.19 22.69
C LEU A 520 -21.50 35.28 22.17
#